data_AF-A0AA37JP36-F1
#
_entry.id   AF-A0AA37JP36-F1
#
_cell.length_a   1.000
_cell.length_b   1.000
_cell.length_c   1.000
_cell.angle_alpha   90.00
_cell.angle_beta   90.00
_cell.angle_gamma   90.00
#
_symmetry.space_group_name_H-M   'P 1'
#
loop_
_entity.id
_entity.type
_entity.pdbx_description
1 polymer ?
#
loop_
_entity_poly.entity_id
_entity_poly.type
_entity_poly.pdbx_seq_one_letter_code
_entity_poly.pdbx_strand_id
1 'polypeptide(L)'
;MSMKKEKNDCRACLKKSGIKASEGKQVYISKETHYKISMIVRLLGNGEVTIADFTENVISGFLHTHRDEFNRMLNAVPPVEL
;
A
#
# COMPACT_ATOMS: atom_id res chain seq x y z
N MET A 1 -19.71 -2.51 -22.48
CA MET A 1 -20.02 -3.09 -21.16
C MET A 1 -19.33 -2.26 -20.11
N SER A 2 -20.06 -1.42 -19.39
CA SER A 2 -19.48 -0.53 -18.37
C SER A 2 -19.07 -1.38 -17.16
N MET A 3 -17.76 -1.61 -16.99
CA MET A 3 -17.22 -2.18 -15.76
C MET A 3 -17.58 -1.23 -14.63
N LYS A 4 -18.50 -1.65 -13.75
CA LYS A 4 -18.78 -0.95 -12.50
C LYS A 4 -17.47 -0.89 -11.73
N LYS A 5 -16.87 0.30 -11.65
CA LYS A 5 -15.69 0.56 -10.82
C LYS A 5 -16.15 0.34 -9.38
N GLU A 6 -15.84 -0.83 -8.84
CA GLU A 6 -16.02 -1.12 -7.42
C GLU A 6 -15.34 0.02 -6.66
N LYS A 7 -16.12 0.76 -5.87
CA LYS A 7 -15.60 1.83 -5.03
C LYS A 7 -14.83 1.13 -3.91
N ASN A 8 -13.57 0.80 -4.18
CA ASN A 8 -12.65 0.27 -3.19
C ASN A 8 -12.49 1.33 -2.10
N ASP A 9 -13.14 1.13 -0.96
CA ASP A 9 -13.06 2.05 0.18
C ASP A 9 -11.63 2.05 0.74
N CYS A 10 -10.89 3.13 0.47
CA CYS A 10 -9.51 3.29 0.91
C CYS A 10 -9.36 3.28 2.44
N ARG A 11 -10.47 3.45 3.18
CA ARG A 11 -10.48 3.32 4.65
C ARG A 11 -10.09 1.93 5.15
N ALA A 12 -10.27 0.88 4.33
CA ALA A 12 -9.81 -0.46 4.69
C ALA A 12 -8.30 -0.49 4.97
N CYS A 13 -7.52 0.34 4.27
CA CYS A 13 -6.07 0.45 4.41
C CYS A 13 -5.62 1.26 5.64
N LEU A 14 -6.54 1.99 6.31
CA LEU A 14 -6.27 2.78 7.50
C LEU A 14 -6.56 2.04 8.82
N LYS A 15 -6.85 0.73 8.73
CA LYS A 15 -7.03 -0.12 9.91
C LYS A 15 -5.66 -0.43 10.54
N LYS A 16 -5.57 -0.35 11.88
CA LYS A 16 -4.35 -0.74 12.60
C LYS A 16 -3.98 -2.18 12.27
N SER A 17 -2.73 -2.40 11.87
CA SER A 17 -2.19 -3.74 11.59
C SER A 17 -1.84 -4.53 12.87
N GLY A 18 -1.77 -3.87 14.03
CA GLY A 18 -1.30 -4.47 15.28
C GLY A 18 0.23 -4.63 15.36
N ILE A 19 0.95 -4.20 14.32
CA ILE A 19 2.40 -4.32 14.20
C ILE A 19 3.04 -2.98 14.58
N LYS A 20 4.06 -3.01 15.44
CA LYS A 20 4.79 -1.80 15.85
C LYS A 20 5.94 -1.55 14.87
N ALA A 21 6.01 -0.34 14.30
CA ALA A 21 7.20 0.16 13.62
C ALA A 21 8.09 0.86 14.64
N SER A 22 9.21 0.25 15.02
CA SER A 22 10.21 0.87 15.90
C SER A 22 11.14 1.74 15.07
N GLU A 23 10.93 3.05 15.14
CA GLU A 23 11.93 4.12 14.90
C GLU A 23 12.77 4.02 13.60
N GLY A 24 12.18 4.44 12.47
CA GLY A 24 12.91 4.90 11.28
C GLY A 24 12.68 4.10 9.99
N LYS A 25 12.18 4.78 8.93
CA LYS A 25 11.95 4.41 7.51
C LYS A 25 11.97 2.92 7.09
N GLN A 26 11.49 2.01 7.92
CA GLN A 26 11.34 0.60 7.63
C GLN A 26 9.98 0.15 8.17
N VAL A 27 9.09 -0.28 7.26
CA VAL A 27 7.78 -0.81 7.64
C VAL A 27 7.92 -2.31 7.81
N TYR A 28 7.50 -2.82 8.97
CA TYR A 28 7.46 -4.26 9.18
C TYR A 28 6.31 -4.87 8.35
N ILE A 29 6.65 -5.88 7.55
CA ILE A 29 5.69 -6.72 6.83
C ILE A 29 5.65 -8.07 7.55
N SER A 30 4.45 -8.64 7.74
CA SER A 30 4.31 -9.95 8.38
C SER A 30 5.14 -11.02 7.65
N LYS A 31 5.63 -12.02 8.39
CA LYS A 31 6.41 -13.13 7.81
C LYS A 31 5.67 -13.81 6.66
N GLU A 32 4.36 -13.98 6.78
CA GLU A 32 3.51 -14.56 5.75
C GLU A 32 3.48 -13.70 4.48
N THR A 33 3.23 -12.39 4.62
CA THR A 33 3.18 -11.48 3.47
C THR A 33 4.55 -11.36 2.81
N HIS A 34 5.62 -11.25 3.60
CA HIS A 34 6.99 -11.25 3.08
C HIS A 34 7.28 -12.52 2.27
N TYR A 35 6.89 -13.70 2.77
CA TYR A 35 7.07 -14.97 2.04
C TYR A 35 6.34 -14.97 0.68
N LYS A 36 5.09 -14.48 0.65
CA LYS A 36 4.32 -14.37 -0.60
C LYS A 36 5.00 -13.42 -1.60
N ILE A 37 5.45 -12.25 -1.14
CA ILE A 37 6.18 -11.29 -2.00
C ILE A 37 7.48 -11.92 -2.52
N SER A 38 8.25 -12.58 -1.66
CA SER A 38 9.47 -13.29 -2.07
C SER A 38 9.21 -14.33 -3.14
N MET A 39 8.13 -15.10 -3.03
CA MET A 39 7.75 -16.10 -4.03
C MET A 39 7.39 -15.45 -5.38
N ILE A 40 6.60 -14.37 -5.36
CA ILE A 40 6.23 -13.62 -6.57
C ILE A 40 7.49 -13.10 -7.27
N VAL A 41 8.35 -12.40 -6.53
CA VAL A 41 9.58 -11.81 -7.06
C VAL A 41 10.51 -12.89 -7.63
N ARG A 42 10.69 -14.01 -6.92
CA ARG A 42 11.55 -15.10 -7.38
C ARG A 42 11.04 -15.80 -8.64
N LEU A 43 9.74 -16.00 -8.75
CA LEU A 43 9.14 -16.76 -9.85
C LEU A 43 8.86 -15.89 -11.09
N LEU A 44 8.53 -14.61 -10.89
CA LEU A 44 8.02 -13.73 -11.95
C LEU A 44 8.93 -12.52 -12.23
N GLY A 45 9.94 -12.28 -11.38
CA GLY A 45 10.81 -11.11 -11.48
C GLY A 45 12.05 -11.31 -12.35
N ASN A 46 12.20 -12.45 -13.01
CA ASN A 46 13.33 -12.81 -13.90
C ASN A 46 14.74 -12.58 -13.31
N GLY A 47 14.87 -12.48 -11.99
CA GLY A 47 16.13 -12.17 -11.31
C GLY A 47 16.50 -10.68 -11.28
N GLU A 48 15.70 -9.80 -11.88
CA GLU A 48 15.96 -8.36 -11.98
C GLU A 48 15.14 -7.54 -10.98
N VAL A 49 13.98 -8.07 -10.56
CA VAL A 49 13.10 -7.40 -9.61
C VAL A 49 13.48 -7.81 -8.19
N THR A 50 13.55 -6.84 -7.28
CA THR A 50 13.72 -7.08 -5.84
C THR A 50 12.38 -6.95 -5.09
N ILE A 51 12.36 -7.39 -3.82
CA ILE A 51 11.22 -7.14 -2.92
C ILE A 51 10.99 -5.64 -2.72
N ALA A 52 12.06 -4.83 -2.73
CA ALA A 52 11.96 -3.39 -2.63
C ALA A 52 11.25 -2.80 -3.87
N ASP A 53 11.66 -3.22 -5.08
CA ASP A 53 11.02 -2.78 -6.33
C ASP A 53 9.55 -3.16 -6.38
N PHE A 54 9.21 -4.40 -6.00
CA PHE A 54 7.82 -4.84 -5.92
C PHE A 54 7.00 -3.97 -4.96
N THR A 55 7.55 -3.69 -3.77
CA THR A 55 6.88 -2.91 -2.73
C THR A 55 6.66 -1.47 -3.19
N GLU A 56 7.67 -0.84 -3.78
CA GLU A 56 7.58 0.52 -4.32
C GLU A 56 6.55 0.61 -5.45
N ASN A 57 6.58 -0.31 -6.41
CA ASN A 57 5.65 -0.32 -7.54
C ASN A 57 4.19 -0.53 -7.10
N VAL A 58 3.95 -1.42 -6.14
CA VAL A 58 2.60 -1.66 -5.61
C VAL A 58 2.10 -0.44 -4.84
N ILE A 59 2.91 0.14 -3.95
CA ILE A 59 2.51 1.29 -3.14
C ILE A 59 2.28 2.52 -4.04
N SER A 60 3.21 2.84 -4.93
CA SER A 60 3.08 3.97 -5.86
C SER A 60 1.88 3.80 -6.79
N GLY A 61 1.67 2.61 -7.36
CA GLY A 61 0.52 2.30 -8.21
C GLY A 61 -0.81 2.39 -7.45
N PHE A 62 -0.85 1.91 -6.21
CA PHE A 62 -2.03 2.03 -5.34
C PHE A 62 -2.34 3.51 -5.03
N LEU A 63 -1.36 4.29 -4.58
CA LEU A 63 -1.54 5.71 -4.29
C LEU A 63 -1.96 6.50 -5.54
N HIS A 64 -1.42 6.17 -6.71
CA HIS A 64 -1.81 6.77 -7.97
C HIS A 64 -3.28 6.46 -8.32
N THR A 65 -3.66 5.19 -8.23
CA THR A 65 -5.03 4.71 -8.54
C THR A 65 -6.09 5.34 -7.63
N HIS A 66 -5.74 5.57 -6.37
CA HIS A 66 -6.64 6.07 -5.33
C HIS A 66 -6.42 7.55 -4.96
N ARG A 67 -5.64 8.28 -5.77
CA ARG A 67 -5.23 9.66 -5.51
C ARG A 67 -6.38 10.58 -5.14
N ASP A 68 -7.45 10.56 -5.92
CA ASP A 68 -8.59 11.48 -5.73
C ASP A 68 -9.38 11.18 -4.45
N GLU A 69 -9.48 9.91 -4.08
CA GLU A 69 -10.14 9.50 -2.84
C GLU A 69 -9.32 9.91 -1.62
N PHE A 70 -8.01 9.67 -1.64
CA PHE A 70 -7.11 10.14 -0.59
C PHE A 70 -7.12 11.66 -0.47
N ASN A 71 -7.05 12.39 -1.58
CA ASN A 71 -7.13 13.86 -1.57
C ASN A 71 -8.47 14.34 -0.98
N ARG A 72 -9.59 13.71 -1.35
CA ARG A 72 -10.90 14.02 -0.76
C ARG A 72 -10.90 13.77 0.75
N MET A 73 -10.35 12.66 1.22
CA MET A 73 -10.26 12.33 2.64
C MET A 73 -9.39 13.33 3.40
N LEU A 74 -8.22 13.68 2.85
CA LEU A 74 -7.31 14.67 3.43
C LEU A 74 -7.95 16.05 3.52
N ASN A 75 -8.64 16.50 2.47
CA ASN A 75 -9.35 17.78 2.44
C ASN A 75 -10.55 17.82 3.40
N ALA A 76 -11.08 16.67 3.81
CA ALA A 76 -12.18 16.57 4.77
C ALA A 76 -11.70 16.54 6.23
N VAL A 77 -10.38 16.46 6.48
CA VAL A 77 -9.82 16.58 7.82
C VAL A 77 -9.91 18.05 8.24
N PRO A 78 -10.61 18.41 9.33
CA PRO A 78 -10.63 19.78 9.81
C PRO A 78 -9.19 20.22 10.14
N PRO A 79 -8.82 21.48 9.89
CA PRO A 79 -7.52 21.99 10.29
C PRO A 79 -7.34 21.76 11.79
N VAL A 80 -6.33 20.97 12.13
CA VAL A 80 -5.92 20.80 13.52
C VAL A 80 -5.25 22.12 13.92
N GLU A 81 -5.85 22.85 14.86
CA GLU A 81 -5.10 23.86 15.60
C GLU A 81 -3.99 23.12 16.35
N LEU A 82 -2.76 23.20 15.83
CA LEU A 82 -1.54 22.67 16.45
C LEU A 82 -1.05 23.61 17.54
#